data_AF-A0A855IT47-F1
#
_entry.id   AF-A0A855IT47-F1
#
_cell.length_a   1.000
_cell.length_b   1.000
_cell.length_c   1.000
_cell.angle_alpha   90.00
_cell.angle_beta   90.00
_cell.angle_gamma   90.00
#
_symmetry.space_group_name_H-M   'P 1'
#
loop_
_entity.id
_entity.type
_entity.pdbx_description
1 polymer ?
#
loop_
_entity_poly.entity_id
_entity_poly.type
_entity_poly.pdbx_seq_one_letter_code
_entity_poly.pdbx_strand_id
1 'polypeptide(L)'
;MNKNQFPNESEIIIRHTKEWLLTSNETVKSLALDMLAPRLEKTAPDNPTVADQENWEASVSRMVHRYMKGTHHLPLSWKWQWLDCLPVKSRDAALKEIHAVHGFLDTLPEIESGTVCDASINEVLESVASMVSTAEPAHDGKYDKRDSIESSNKMIDSLLGLAAKCLDEARRINAGTGAVGSRHNIHSFSKNEAE
;
A
#
# COMPACT_ATOMS: atom_id res chain seq x y z
N MET A 1 14.64 12.28 14.57
CA MET A 1 14.00 12.31 13.23
C MET A 1 13.44 13.71 13.02
N ASN A 2 13.76 14.35 11.90
CA ASN A 2 13.16 15.63 11.52
C ASN A 2 11.65 15.37 11.29
N LYS A 3 10.78 16.14 11.96
CA LYS A 3 9.33 15.90 12.01
C LYS A 3 8.59 16.01 10.66
N ASN A 4 9.28 16.39 9.58
CA ASN A 4 8.69 16.69 8.27
C ASN A 4 9.30 15.89 7.10
N GLN A 5 10.03 14.81 7.35
CA GLN A 5 10.54 13.97 6.26
C GLN A 5 9.55 12.83 5.99
N PHE A 6 9.00 12.76 4.77
CA PHE A 6 8.21 11.62 4.33
C PHE A 6 9.01 10.33 4.50
N PRO A 7 8.38 9.23 4.98
CA PRO A 7 9.07 7.97 5.12
C PRO A 7 9.56 7.49 3.74
N ASN A 8 10.78 6.98 3.67
CA ASN A 8 11.26 6.38 2.43
C ASN A 8 10.58 5.01 2.21
N GLU A 9 10.59 4.52 0.96
CA GLU A 9 9.92 3.25 0.64
C GLU A 9 10.39 2.06 1.48
N SER A 10 11.68 2.02 1.83
CA SER A 10 12.22 0.96 2.69
C SER A 10 11.57 0.97 4.06
N GLU A 11 11.40 2.15 4.66
CA GLU A 11 10.74 2.32 5.96
C GLU A 11 9.27 1.87 5.91
N ILE A 12 8.56 2.23 4.83
CA ILE A 12 7.17 1.81 4.60
C ILE A 12 7.07 0.28 4.54
N ILE A 13 7.85 -0.35 3.65
CA ILE A 13 7.83 -1.81 3.45
C ILE A 13 8.16 -2.54 4.76
N ILE A 14 9.21 -2.11 5.46
CA ILE A 14 9.63 -2.75 6.72
C ILE A 14 8.59 -2.56 7.82
N ARG A 15 7.92 -1.41 7.90
CA ARG A 15 6.87 -1.18 8.90
C ARG A 15 5.68 -2.10 8.67
N HIS A 16 5.14 -2.14 7.45
CA HIS A 16 4.03 -3.06 7.10
C HIS A 16 4.42 -4.52 7.27
N THR A 17 5.68 -4.88 6.98
CA THR A 17 6.22 -6.23 7.26
C THR A 17 6.20 -6.54 8.76
N LYS A 18 6.60 -5.61 9.63
CA LYS A 18 6.57 -5.80 11.09
C LYS A 18 5.14 -5.94 11.61
N GLU A 19 4.22 -5.08 11.16
CA GLU A 19 2.81 -5.14 11.55
C GLU A 19 2.19 -6.49 11.18
N TRP A 20 2.49 -7.01 9.98
CA TRP A 20 2.09 -8.35 9.57
C TRP A 20 2.69 -9.45 10.44
N LEU A 21 4.01 -9.43 10.70
CA LEU A 21 4.66 -10.45 11.54
C LEU A 21 4.15 -10.44 12.99
N LEU A 22 3.71 -9.29 13.51
CA LEU A 22 3.10 -9.20 14.84
C LEU A 22 1.71 -9.80 14.93
N THR A 23 1.01 -9.92 13.79
CA THR A 23 -0.40 -10.35 13.72
C THR A 23 -0.59 -11.70 13.05
N SER A 24 0.50 -12.35 12.62
CA SER A 24 0.49 -13.65 11.96
C SER A 24 1.32 -14.69 12.74
N ASN A 25 1.24 -15.96 12.32
CA ASN A 25 2.08 -17.03 12.85
C ASN A 25 3.45 -17.11 12.16
N GLU A 26 3.74 -16.16 11.26
CA GLU A 26 4.97 -16.14 10.48
C GLU A 26 6.13 -15.54 11.27
N THR A 27 7.33 -15.97 10.94
CA THR A 27 8.55 -15.53 11.60
C THR A 27 9.45 -14.79 10.63
N VAL A 28 10.41 -14.01 11.15
CA VAL A 28 11.45 -13.42 10.30
C VAL A 28 12.26 -14.51 9.58
N LYS A 29 12.40 -15.69 10.18
CA LYS A 29 13.10 -16.83 9.57
C LYS A 29 12.31 -17.39 8.37
N SER A 30 11.00 -17.60 8.50
CA SER A 30 10.16 -18.10 7.40
C SER A 30 10.05 -17.08 6.27
N LEU A 31 9.88 -15.79 6.58
CA LEU A 31 9.97 -14.71 5.59
C LEU A 31 11.30 -14.77 4.82
N ALA A 32 12.42 -14.92 5.54
CA ALA A 32 13.74 -14.89 4.94
C ALA A 32 14.04 -16.10 4.04
N LEU A 33 13.76 -17.30 4.53
CA LEU A 33 14.17 -18.56 3.89
C LEU A 33 13.12 -19.11 2.95
N ASP A 34 11.86 -19.09 3.35
CA ASP A 34 10.79 -19.79 2.62
C ASP A 34 10.15 -18.88 1.57
N MET A 35 10.10 -17.57 1.82
CA MET A 35 9.43 -16.62 0.94
C MET A 35 10.41 -15.81 0.10
N LEU A 36 11.37 -15.13 0.75
CA LEU A 36 12.21 -14.14 0.09
C LEU A 36 13.41 -14.77 -0.64
N ALA A 37 14.15 -15.70 -0.02
CA ALA A 37 15.32 -16.30 -0.64
C ALA A 37 15.05 -16.95 -2.02
N PRO A 38 13.95 -17.69 -2.22
CA PRO A 38 13.60 -18.24 -3.54
C PRO A 38 13.38 -17.15 -4.60
N ARG A 39 12.71 -16.05 -4.23
CA ARG A 39 12.44 -14.91 -5.13
C ARG A 39 13.68 -14.09 -5.47
N LEU A 40 14.68 -14.14 -4.59
CA LEU A 40 15.98 -13.49 -4.80
C LEU A 40 16.99 -14.42 -5.49
N GLU A 41 16.57 -15.62 -5.91
CA GLU A 41 17.44 -16.65 -6.47
C GLU A 41 18.63 -16.99 -5.55
N LYS A 42 18.46 -16.78 -4.24
CA LYS A 42 19.45 -17.18 -3.23
C LYS A 42 19.22 -18.64 -2.93
N THR A 43 19.90 -19.51 -3.66
CA THR A 43 19.84 -20.95 -3.47
C THR A 43 20.70 -21.40 -2.30
N ALA A 44 20.28 -22.50 -1.67
CA ALA A 44 21.11 -23.25 -0.74
C ALA A 44 22.33 -23.85 -1.48
N PRO A 45 23.43 -24.16 -0.78
CA PRO A 45 24.56 -24.86 -1.38
C PRO A 45 24.14 -26.23 -1.94
N ASP A 46 24.74 -26.66 -3.05
CA ASP A 46 24.48 -27.98 -3.63
C ASP A 46 25.06 -29.09 -2.73
N ASN A 47 24.26 -30.13 -2.46
CA ASN A 47 24.60 -31.25 -1.57
C ASN A 47 25.24 -30.79 -0.23
N PRO A 48 24.55 -29.94 0.55
CA PRO A 48 25.14 -29.32 1.73
C PRO A 48 25.35 -30.35 2.83
N THR A 49 26.43 -30.22 3.60
CA THR A 49 26.48 -30.83 4.93
C THR A 49 25.47 -30.12 5.84
N VAL A 50 25.10 -30.74 6.97
CA VAL A 50 24.21 -30.10 7.96
C VAL A 50 24.76 -28.74 8.39
N ALA A 51 26.07 -28.64 8.59
CA ALA A 51 26.73 -27.38 8.97
C ALA A 51 26.65 -26.32 7.86
N ASP A 52 26.80 -26.72 6.59
CA ASP A 52 26.69 -25.79 5.45
C ASP A 52 25.28 -25.24 5.32
N GLN A 53 24.27 -26.10 5.49
CA GLN A 53 22.87 -25.72 5.48
C GLN A 53 22.56 -24.72 6.61
N GLU A 54 22.95 -25.04 7.85
CA GLU A 54 22.74 -24.16 9.02
C GLU A 54 23.43 -22.79 8.84
N ASN A 55 24.65 -22.80 8.29
CA ASN A 55 25.40 -21.57 8.02
C ASN A 55 24.73 -20.71 6.96
N TRP A 56 24.23 -21.32 5.88
CA TRP A 56 23.47 -20.62 4.84
C TRP A 56 22.18 -20.03 5.41
N GLU A 57 21.39 -20.80 6.14
CA GLU A 57 20.15 -20.35 6.76
C GLU A 57 20.39 -19.15 7.70
N ALA A 58 21.43 -19.25 8.53
CA ALA A 58 21.81 -18.19 9.45
C ALA A 58 22.30 -16.94 8.70
N SER A 59 23.02 -17.10 7.60
CA SER A 59 23.47 -15.98 6.75
C SER A 59 22.29 -15.21 6.16
N VAL A 60 21.36 -15.90 5.53
CA VAL A 60 20.16 -15.31 4.92
C VAL A 60 19.27 -14.67 5.99
N SER A 61 19.05 -15.35 7.11
CA SER A 61 18.25 -14.83 8.23
C SER A 61 18.86 -13.58 8.84
N ARG A 62 20.19 -13.53 9.03
CA ARG A 62 20.89 -12.34 9.55
C ARG A 62 20.78 -11.16 8.59
N MET A 63 20.86 -11.43 7.30
CA MET A 63 20.73 -10.41 6.26
C MET A 63 19.36 -9.74 6.30
N VAL A 64 18.27 -10.53 6.33
CA VAL A 64 16.90 -10.00 6.46
C VAL A 64 16.70 -9.25 7.78
N HIS A 65 17.24 -9.76 8.89
CA HIS A 65 17.21 -9.07 10.18
C HIS A 65 17.86 -7.69 10.16
N ARG A 66 18.94 -7.49 9.39
CA ARG A 66 19.60 -6.18 9.27
C ARG A 66 18.69 -5.13 8.63
N TYR A 67 17.94 -5.52 7.59
CA TYR A 67 16.93 -4.66 6.96
C TYR A 67 15.75 -4.39 7.89
N MET A 68 15.23 -5.42 8.56
CA MET A 68 14.14 -5.27 9.54
C MET A 68 14.49 -4.35 10.70
N LYS A 69 15.76 -4.34 11.14
CA LYS A 69 16.24 -3.42 12.18
C LYS A 69 16.47 -1.99 11.68
N GLY A 70 16.46 -1.74 10.37
CA GLY A 70 16.77 -0.43 9.78
C GLY A 70 18.26 -0.08 9.81
N THR A 71 19.14 -1.06 10.06
CA THR A 71 20.59 -0.83 10.02
C THR A 71 21.13 -0.69 8.60
N HIS A 72 20.38 -1.20 7.62
CA HIS A 72 20.69 -1.15 6.20
C HIS A 72 19.40 -0.78 5.46
N HIS A 73 19.52 0.01 4.39
CA HIS A 73 18.41 0.29 3.50
C HIS A 73 18.11 -0.93 2.63
N LEU A 74 16.83 -1.18 2.36
CA LEU A 74 16.40 -2.26 1.47
C LEU A 74 16.89 -1.94 0.05
N PRO A 75 17.57 -2.86 -0.65
CA PRO A 75 17.92 -2.66 -2.05
C PRO A 75 16.66 -2.47 -2.89
N LEU A 76 16.64 -1.46 -3.76
CA LEU A 76 15.49 -1.22 -4.64
C LEU A 76 15.18 -2.43 -5.54
N SER A 77 16.21 -3.16 -5.95
CA SER A 77 16.08 -4.39 -6.74
C SER A 77 15.33 -5.51 -6.03
N TRP A 78 15.09 -5.40 -4.72
CA TRP A 78 14.37 -6.39 -3.91
C TRP A 78 12.96 -5.93 -3.53
N LYS A 79 12.60 -4.68 -3.86
CA LYS A 79 11.34 -4.05 -3.46
C LYS A 79 10.15 -4.94 -3.80
N TRP A 80 10.06 -5.36 -5.06
CA TRP A 80 8.92 -6.13 -5.57
C TRP A 80 8.93 -7.55 -5.03
N GLN A 81 10.08 -8.21 -4.98
CA GLN A 81 10.25 -9.54 -4.42
C GLN A 81 9.85 -9.59 -2.94
N TRP A 82 10.13 -8.53 -2.18
CA TRP A 82 9.75 -8.41 -0.79
C TRP A 82 8.25 -8.15 -0.63
N LEU A 83 7.69 -7.22 -1.40
CA LEU A 83 6.25 -6.93 -1.39
C LEU A 83 5.42 -8.17 -1.75
N ASP A 84 5.89 -8.98 -2.70
CA ASP A 84 5.26 -10.24 -3.10
C ASP A 84 5.38 -11.38 -2.06
N CYS A 85 6.16 -11.18 -0.99
CA CYS A 85 6.16 -12.07 0.16
C CYS A 85 5.05 -11.73 1.17
N LEU A 86 4.51 -10.51 1.12
CA LEU A 86 3.50 -10.06 2.08
C LEU A 86 2.11 -10.54 1.65
N PRO A 87 1.20 -10.82 2.61
CA PRO A 87 -0.20 -11.05 2.29
C PRO A 87 -0.80 -9.83 1.58
N VAL A 88 -1.77 -10.07 0.69
CA VAL A 88 -2.44 -9.05 -0.13
C VAL A 88 -2.80 -7.80 0.68
N LYS A 89 -3.44 -7.96 1.85
CA LYS A 89 -3.83 -6.82 2.71
C LYS A 89 -2.64 -5.94 3.13
N SER A 90 -1.53 -6.54 3.54
CA SER A 90 -0.33 -5.81 4.00
C SER A 90 0.46 -5.24 2.84
N ARG A 91 0.54 -5.98 1.72
CA ARG A 91 1.16 -5.52 0.48
C ARG A 91 0.43 -4.29 -0.07
N ASP A 92 -0.88 -4.37 -0.20
CA ASP A 92 -1.69 -3.30 -0.79
C ASP A 92 -1.68 -2.05 0.11
N ALA A 93 -1.67 -2.23 1.44
CA ALA A 93 -1.49 -1.13 2.38
C ALA A 93 -0.12 -0.45 2.22
N ALA A 94 0.95 -1.22 2.05
CA ALA A 94 2.29 -0.70 1.79
C ALA A 94 2.37 0.02 0.44
N LEU A 95 1.77 -0.55 -0.62
CA LEU A 95 1.73 0.06 -1.95
C LEU A 95 0.97 1.38 -1.95
N LYS A 96 -0.20 1.43 -1.30
CA LYS A 96 -1.00 2.66 -1.20
C LYS A 96 -0.20 3.81 -0.59
N GLU A 97 0.60 3.54 0.43
CA GLU A 97 1.44 4.55 1.07
C GLU A 97 2.66 4.92 0.23
N ILE A 98 3.30 3.95 -0.43
CA ILE A 98 4.37 4.21 -1.40
C ILE A 98 3.86 5.12 -2.53
N HIS A 99 2.68 4.81 -3.09
CA HIS A 99 2.04 5.62 -4.12
C HIS A 99 1.76 7.04 -3.62
N ALA A 100 1.23 7.18 -2.40
CA ALA A 100 0.98 8.48 -1.78
C ALA A 100 2.25 9.33 -1.63
N VAL A 101 3.39 8.74 -1.22
CA VAL A 101 4.68 9.45 -1.10
C VAL A 101 5.16 9.98 -2.44
N HIS A 102 4.85 9.29 -3.55
CA HIS A 102 5.23 9.70 -4.90
C HIS A 102 4.16 10.53 -5.63
N GLY A 103 3.05 10.86 -4.96
CA GLY A 103 1.97 11.64 -5.56
C GLY A 103 1.12 10.86 -6.59
N PHE A 104 1.19 9.53 -6.58
CA PHE A 104 0.31 8.68 -7.36
C PHE A 104 -0.94 8.32 -6.55
N LEU A 105 -2.11 8.39 -7.16
CA LEU A 105 -3.26 7.63 -6.69
C LEU A 105 -3.03 6.16 -7.06
N ASP A 106 -3.51 5.26 -6.19
CA ASP A 106 -3.39 3.81 -6.34
C ASP A 106 -3.71 3.34 -7.76
N THR A 107 -3.07 2.26 -8.22
CA THR A 107 -3.31 1.75 -9.58
C THR A 107 -4.80 1.53 -9.77
N LEU A 108 -5.38 2.36 -10.63
CA LEU A 108 -6.78 2.26 -10.99
C LEU A 108 -6.96 0.89 -11.65
N PRO A 109 -7.97 0.09 -11.24
CA PRO A 109 -8.14 -1.24 -11.81
C PRO A 109 -8.24 -1.14 -13.33
N GLU A 110 -7.50 -2.00 -14.03
CA GLU A 110 -7.64 -2.15 -15.47
C GLU A 110 -9.07 -2.62 -15.78
N ILE A 111 -9.65 -1.98 -16.78
CA ILE A 111 -11.00 -2.22 -17.23
C ILE A 111 -11.03 -3.60 -17.90
N GLU A 112 -11.45 -4.63 -17.19
CA GLU A 112 -12.05 -5.77 -17.86
C GLU A 112 -13.45 -5.34 -18.31
N SER A 113 -13.64 -5.20 -19.62
CA SER A 113 -14.94 -4.93 -20.22
C SER A 113 -15.85 -6.15 -20.00
N GLY A 114 -16.46 -6.24 -18.82
CA GLY A 114 -17.48 -7.21 -18.47
C GLY A 114 -18.86 -6.57 -18.51
N THR A 115 -19.80 -7.19 -19.23
CA THR A 115 -21.19 -6.73 -19.40
C THR A 115 -22.02 -6.69 -18.10
N VAL A 116 -21.44 -7.06 -16.95
CA VAL A 116 -22.02 -6.95 -15.62
C VAL A 116 -20.88 -6.62 -14.64
N CYS A 117 -21.03 -5.53 -13.88
CA CYS A 117 -20.09 -5.13 -12.85
C CYS A 117 -20.86 -4.98 -11.53
N ASP A 118 -20.33 -5.54 -10.44
CA ASP A 118 -20.92 -5.40 -9.11
C ASP A 118 -20.72 -3.98 -8.57
N ALA A 119 -21.80 -3.40 -8.04
CA ALA A 119 -21.76 -2.10 -7.37
C ALA A 119 -21.02 -2.20 -6.04
N SER A 120 -20.13 -1.24 -5.75
CA SER A 120 -19.36 -1.15 -4.50
C SER A 120 -19.84 0.04 -3.65
N ILE A 121 -21.12 0.41 -3.75
CA ILE A 121 -21.70 1.55 -3.02
C ILE A 121 -21.53 1.44 -1.50
N ASN A 122 -21.50 0.23 -0.95
CA ASN A 122 -21.20 -0.02 0.46
C ASN A 122 -19.82 0.53 0.87
N GLU A 123 -18.79 0.35 0.03
CA GLU A 123 -17.44 0.85 0.29
C GLU A 123 -17.37 2.38 0.26
N VAL A 124 -18.18 3.01 -0.62
CA VAL A 124 -18.34 4.47 -0.64
C VAL A 124 -18.97 4.95 0.67
N LEU A 125 -20.03 4.28 1.13
CA LEU A 125 -20.71 4.62 2.38
C LEU A 125 -19.81 4.44 3.61
N GLU A 126 -19.02 3.38 3.66
CA GLU A 126 -18.01 3.17 4.71
C GLU A 126 -16.95 4.28 4.69
N SER A 127 -16.52 4.70 3.50
CA SER A 127 -15.56 5.80 3.34
C SER A 127 -16.15 7.15 3.77
N VAL A 128 -17.43 7.40 3.53
CA VAL A 128 -18.14 8.58 4.04
C VAL A 128 -18.16 8.56 5.57
N ALA A 129 -18.51 7.43 6.18
CA ALA A 129 -18.52 7.30 7.64
C ALA A 129 -17.12 7.54 8.24
N SER A 130 -16.07 7.01 7.60
CA SER A 130 -14.68 7.25 7.98
C SER A 130 -14.26 8.71 7.81
N MET A 131 -14.71 9.40 6.77
CA MET A 131 -14.43 10.83 6.59
C MET A 131 -15.09 11.67 7.68
N VAL A 132 -16.36 11.38 7.99
CA VAL A 132 -17.10 12.07 9.06
C VAL A 132 -16.44 11.89 10.43
N SER A 133 -15.90 10.71 10.74
CA SER A 133 -15.20 10.47 12.02
C SER A 133 -13.90 11.25 12.16
N THR A 134 -13.34 11.76 11.06
CA THR A 134 -12.12 12.59 11.03
C THR A 134 -12.41 14.09 10.83
N ALA A 135 -13.68 14.51 10.81
CA ALA A 135 -14.10 15.87 10.46
C ALA A 135 -13.94 16.93 11.57
N GLU A 136 -13.20 16.61 12.64
CA GLU A 136 -12.89 17.55 13.74
C GLU A 136 -12.40 18.94 13.24
N PRO A 137 -11.48 19.04 12.24
CA PRO A 137 -11.00 20.33 11.74
C PRO A 137 -12.07 21.19 11.05
N ALA A 138 -13.26 20.64 10.76
CA ALA A 138 -14.35 21.37 10.13
C ALA A 138 -15.43 21.85 11.12
N HIS A 139 -15.34 21.47 12.40
CA HIS A 139 -16.41 21.70 13.38
C HIS A 139 -16.69 23.18 13.68
N ASP A 140 -15.68 24.06 13.60
CA ASP A 140 -15.84 25.50 13.79
C ASP A 140 -16.16 26.25 12.48
N GLY A 141 -16.23 25.50 11.36
CA GLY A 141 -16.51 26.01 10.03
C GLY A 141 -15.35 26.76 9.38
N LYS A 142 -14.12 26.74 9.94
CA LYS A 142 -12.97 27.46 9.41
C LYS A 142 -11.69 26.65 9.55
N TYR A 143 -11.05 26.35 8.42
CA TYR A 143 -9.69 25.81 8.45
C TYR A 143 -8.68 26.94 8.72
N ASP A 144 -8.04 26.95 9.89
CA ASP A 144 -7.07 27.97 10.27
C ASP A 144 -5.88 27.43 11.10
N LYS A 145 -5.03 28.32 11.62
CA LYS A 145 -3.81 27.94 12.36
C LYS A 145 -4.09 27.31 13.74
N ARG A 146 -5.34 27.30 14.19
CA ARG A 146 -5.79 26.67 15.44
C ARG A 146 -6.06 25.18 15.25
N ASP A 147 -6.23 24.74 14.01
CA ASP A 147 -6.39 23.32 13.72
C ASP A 147 -5.11 22.54 13.96
N SER A 148 -5.27 21.37 14.55
CA SER A 148 -4.18 20.41 14.66
C SER A 148 -3.78 19.92 13.27
N ILE A 149 -2.52 20.10 12.89
CA ILE A 149 -1.97 19.54 11.64
C ILE A 149 -2.22 18.03 11.55
N GLU A 150 -2.16 17.33 12.68
CA GLU A 150 -2.41 15.88 12.71
C GLU A 150 -3.87 15.55 12.37
N SER A 151 -4.84 16.24 12.97
CA SER A 151 -6.27 16.02 12.68
C SER A 151 -6.61 16.45 11.25
N SER A 152 -6.04 17.56 10.78
CA SER A 152 -6.20 18.04 9.40
C SER A 152 -5.66 17.05 8.37
N ASN A 153 -4.49 16.45 8.61
CA ASN A 153 -3.95 15.42 7.72
C ASN A 153 -4.85 14.18 7.67
N LYS A 154 -5.37 13.71 8.81
CA LYS A 154 -6.32 12.57 8.84
C LYS A 154 -7.59 12.86 8.05
N MET A 155 -8.11 14.09 8.15
CA MET A 155 -9.28 14.53 7.38
C MET A 155 -8.97 14.60 5.88
N ILE A 156 -7.81 15.13 5.50
CA ILE A 156 -7.34 15.18 4.10
C ILE A 156 -7.23 13.75 3.53
N ASP A 157 -6.57 12.84 4.24
CA ASP A 157 -6.41 11.45 3.80
C ASP A 157 -7.76 10.76 3.59
N SER A 158 -8.72 11.00 4.49
CA SER A 158 -10.07 10.45 4.39
C SER A 158 -10.87 11.05 3.23
N LEU A 159 -10.75 12.37 2.98
CA LEU A 159 -11.39 13.04 1.85
C LEU A 159 -10.83 12.56 0.50
N LEU A 160 -9.51 12.41 0.38
CA LEU A 160 -8.87 11.91 -0.83
C LEU A 160 -9.21 10.43 -1.07
N GLY A 161 -9.23 9.62 -0.01
CA GLY A 161 -9.69 8.23 -0.07
C GLY A 161 -11.14 8.10 -0.55
N LEU A 162 -12.04 8.95 -0.02
CA LEU A 162 -13.43 9.00 -0.45
C LEU A 162 -13.57 9.42 -1.92
N ALA A 163 -12.81 10.44 -2.37
CA ALA A 163 -12.82 10.87 -3.76
C ALA A 163 -12.40 9.74 -4.72
N ALA A 164 -11.37 8.99 -4.35
CA ALA A 164 -10.92 7.82 -5.13
C ALA A 164 -12.02 6.75 -5.24
N LYS A 165 -12.71 6.44 -4.13
CA LYS A 165 -13.80 5.45 -4.12
C LYS A 165 -15.02 5.91 -4.92
N CYS A 166 -15.38 7.18 -4.86
CA CYS A 166 -16.43 7.75 -5.70
C CYS A 166 -16.08 7.64 -7.20
N LEU A 167 -14.82 7.87 -7.56
CA LEU A 167 -14.36 7.74 -8.94
C LEU A 167 -14.36 6.29 -9.41
N ASP A 168 -13.96 5.34 -8.55
CA ASP A 168 -14.03 3.91 -8.84
C ASP A 168 -15.48 3.47 -9.11
N GLU A 169 -16.41 3.85 -8.25
CA GLU A 169 -17.83 3.53 -8.42
C GLU A 169 -18.40 4.14 -9.71
N ALA A 170 -18.05 5.39 -10.03
CA ALA A 170 -18.46 6.01 -11.30
C ALA A 170 -17.92 5.25 -12.52
N ARG A 171 -16.73 4.66 -12.43
CA ARG A 171 -16.15 3.82 -13.49
C ARG A 171 -16.83 2.46 -13.57
N ARG A 172 -17.19 1.85 -12.46
CA ARG A 172 -17.99 0.61 -12.44
C ARG A 172 -19.34 0.80 -13.10
N ILE A 173 -20.02 1.92 -12.82
CA ILE A 173 -21.25 2.31 -13.51
C ILE A 173 -21.00 2.44 -15.02
N ASN A 174 -19.93 3.12 -15.42
CA ASN A 174 -19.57 3.25 -16.84
C ASN A 174 -19.30 1.90 -17.50
N ALA A 175 -18.54 1.02 -16.85
CA ALA A 175 -18.22 -0.32 -17.35
C ALA A 175 -19.47 -1.20 -17.49
N GLY A 176 -20.35 -1.19 -16.48
CA GLY A 176 -21.56 -2.03 -16.47
C GLY A 176 -22.72 -1.51 -17.32
N THR A 177 -22.82 -0.19 -17.55
CA THR A 177 -23.99 0.42 -18.21
C THR A 177 -23.67 1.23 -19.48
N GLY A 178 -22.40 1.54 -19.72
CA GLY A 178 -21.96 2.48 -20.75
C GLY A 178 -22.27 3.96 -20.44
N ALA A 179 -22.84 4.28 -19.28
CA ALA A 179 -23.16 5.66 -18.91
C ALA A 179 -21.89 6.48 -18.66
N VAL A 180 -21.79 7.66 -19.25
CA VAL A 180 -20.60 8.55 -19.15
C VAL A 180 -20.82 9.78 -18.26
N GLY A 181 -22.07 10.06 -17.87
CA GLY A 181 -22.46 11.26 -17.13
C GLY A 181 -22.95 12.40 -18.04
N SER A 182 -23.95 13.15 -17.58
CA SER A 182 -24.64 14.20 -18.38
C SER A 182 -24.06 15.60 -18.24
N ARG A 183 -23.38 15.89 -17.12
CA ARG A 183 -22.72 17.19 -16.84
C ARG A 183 -21.20 17.07 -16.75
N HIS A 184 -20.72 15.98 -16.14
CA HIS A 184 -19.30 15.67 -16.02
C HIS A 184 -19.07 14.33 -16.69
N ASN A 185 -18.14 14.27 -17.64
CA ASN A 185 -17.84 13.06 -18.40
C ASN A 185 -16.76 12.24 -17.68
N ILE A 186 -17.04 10.97 -17.42
CA ILE A 186 -16.10 10.05 -16.74
C ILE A 186 -14.75 9.93 -17.46
N HIS A 187 -14.74 10.06 -18.79
CA HIS A 187 -13.50 9.99 -19.58
C HIS A 187 -12.58 11.20 -19.34
N SER A 188 -13.11 12.35 -18.90
CA SER A 188 -12.29 13.51 -18.50
C SER A 188 -11.41 13.21 -17.29
N PHE A 189 -11.74 12.17 -16.51
CA PHE A 189 -10.99 11.71 -15.34
C PHE A 189 -10.21 10.41 -15.63
N SER A 190 -10.09 10.03 -16.90
CA SER A 190 -9.28 8.88 -17.36
C SER A 190 -7.96 9.28 -18.02
N LYS A 191 -7.80 10.56 -18.38
CA LYS A 191 -6.58 11.09 -18.98
C LYS A 191 -5.65 11.67 -17.91
N ASN A 192 -4.79 10.83 -17.35
CA ASN A 192 -3.44 11.30 -17.14
C ASN A 192 -2.79 11.28 -18.51
N GLU A 193 -2.73 12.44 -19.15
CA GLU A 193 -2.03 12.63 -20.41
C GLU A 193 -0.57 12.24 -20.20
N ALA A 194 -0.20 11.14 -20.84
CA ALA A 194 1.16 10.89 -21.26
C ALA A 194 1.51 11.96 -22.31
N GLU A 195 2.13 13.04 -21.86
CA GLU A 195 3.09 13.84 -22.63
C GLU A 195 4.37 14.01 -21.80
#